data_AF-A0A4Q5MZ69-F1
#
_entry.id   AF-A0A4Q5MZ69-F1
#
_cell.length_a   1.000
_cell.length_b   1.000
_cell.length_c   1.000
_cell.angle_alpha   90.00
_cell.angle_beta   90.00
_cell.angle_gamma   90.00
#
_symmetry.space_group_name_H-M   'P 1'
#
loop_
_entity.id
_entity.type
_entity.pdbx_description
1 polymer ?
#
loop_
_entity_poly.entity_id
_entity_poly.type
_entity_poly.pdbx_seq_one_letter_code
_entity_poly.pdbx_strand_id
1 'polypeptide(L)'
;MVDQTARQRARRTALDAQARMRARRAEQERRRDALGVEVITALAERDAVVSVCEARAGAALVKLTEREGLNLTEAVEWCGGAELLTVREAARLRQLSQPAAVIAPVRGTRTTSADATTEGARDAGAGDGGSGGDRAAR
;
A
#
# COMPACT_ATOMS: atom_id res chain seq x y z
N MET A 1 11.01 43.38 37.03
CA MET A 1 10.25 42.11 37.17
C MET A 1 9.13 41.92 36.13
N VAL A 2 8.64 42.97 35.45
CA VAL A 2 7.56 42.86 34.44
C VAL A 2 8.02 42.15 33.14
N ASP A 3 9.26 42.36 32.71
CA ASP A 3 9.80 41.79 31.46
C ASP A 3 9.93 40.27 31.44
N GLN A 4 10.20 39.65 32.60
CA GLN A 4 10.32 38.19 32.71
C GLN A 4 8.95 37.50 32.53
N THR A 5 7.90 38.09 33.10
CA THR A 5 6.52 37.59 32.95
C THR A 5 5.99 37.79 31.52
N ALA A 6 6.36 38.89 30.85
CA ALA A 6 6.02 39.14 29.45
C ALA A 6 6.69 38.12 28.51
N ARG A 7 7.98 37.84 28.71
CA ARG A 7 8.71 36.81 27.94
C ARG A 7 8.12 35.41 28.12
N GLN A 8 7.75 35.03 29.35
CA GLN A 8 7.14 33.73 29.61
C GLN A 8 5.77 33.58 28.93
N ARG A 9 4.93 34.62 28.97
CA ARG A 9 3.65 34.66 28.25
C ARG A 9 3.86 34.55 26.74
N ALA A 10 4.79 35.32 26.18
CA ALA A 10 5.12 35.25 24.75
C ALA A 10 5.58 33.86 24.32
N ARG A 11 6.45 33.21 25.12
CA ARG A 11 6.91 31.84 24.86
C ARG A 11 5.76 30.83 24.87
N ARG A 12 4.86 30.91 25.85
CA ARG A 12 3.68 30.03 25.91
C ARG A 12 2.80 30.20 24.68
N THR A 13 2.48 31.44 24.31
CA THR A 13 1.68 31.73 23.11
C THR A 13 2.33 31.18 21.84
N ALA A 14 3.66 31.33 21.69
CA ALA A 14 4.39 30.81 20.55
C ALA A 14 4.36 29.28 20.47
N LEU A 15 4.55 28.59 21.61
CA LEU A 15 4.48 27.14 21.68
C LEU A 15 3.07 26.62 21.36
N ASP A 16 2.03 27.27 21.88
CA ASP A 16 0.63 26.91 21.60
C ASP A 16 0.31 27.10 20.11
N ALA A 17 0.79 28.19 19.49
CA ALA A 17 0.64 28.42 18.06
C ALA A 17 1.36 27.35 17.23
N GLN A 18 2.57 26.96 17.63
CA GLN A 18 3.34 25.92 16.97
C GLN A 18 2.65 24.55 17.09
N ALA A 19 2.11 24.22 18.26
CA ALA A 19 1.36 22.99 18.50
C ALA A 19 0.11 22.93 17.60
N ARG A 20 -0.66 24.02 17.52
CA ARG A 20 -1.82 24.11 16.62
C ARG A 20 -1.43 23.92 15.15
N MET A 21 -0.32 24.51 14.72
CA MET A 21 0.15 24.35 13.34
C MET A 21 0.59 22.92 13.02
N ARG A 22 1.31 22.25 13.94
CA ARG A 22 1.67 20.84 13.79
C ARG A 22 0.43 19.95 13.74
N ALA A 23 -0.52 20.15 14.66
CA ALA A 23 -1.76 19.38 14.67
C ALA A 23 -2.56 19.55 13.36
N ARG A 24 -2.67 20.79 12.85
CA ARG A 24 -3.33 21.06 11.55
C ARG A 24 -2.63 20.39 10.38
N ARG A 25 -1.29 20.30 10.38
CA ARG A 25 -0.53 19.62 9.34
C ARG A 25 -0.72 18.10 9.42
N ALA A 26 -0.60 17.53 10.61
CA ALA A 26 -0.82 16.10 10.83
C ALA A 26 -2.24 15.69 10.44
N GLU A 27 -3.24 16.52 10.74
CA GLU A 27 -4.62 16.26 10.33
C GLU A 27 -4.82 16.36 8.81
N GLN A 28 -4.16 17.32 8.15
CA GLN A 28 -4.17 17.39 6.68
C GLN A 28 -3.50 16.18 6.04
N GLU A 29 -2.39 15.71 6.60
CA GLU A 29 -1.67 14.53 6.15
C GLU A 29 -2.54 13.28 6.30
N ARG A 30 -3.12 13.04 7.49
CA ARG A 30 -4.08 11.94 7.71
C ARG A 30 -5.23 11.94 6.72
N ARG A 31 -5.81 13.10 6.42
CA ARG A 31 -6.88 13.21 5.43
C ARG A 31 -6.39 12.88 4.02
N ARG A 32 -5.19 13.31 3.64
CA ARG A 32 -4.59 12.97 2.34
C ARG A 32 -4.30 11.48 2.23
N ASP A 33 -3.78 10.88 3.30
CA ASP A 33 -3.49 9.44 3.35
C ASP A 33 -4.79 8.63 3.20
N ALA A 34 -5.84 9.00 3.93
CA ALA A 34 -7.15 8.37 3.83
C ALA A 34 -7.73 8.46 2.42
N LEU A 35 -7.69 9.65 1.80
CA LEU A 35 -8.13 9.84 0.41
C LEU A 35 -7.28 9.04 -0.59
N GLY A 36 -5.97 8.94 -0.36
CA GLY A 36 -5.08 8.14 -1.20
C GLY A 36 -5.45 6.65 -1.17
N VAL A 37 -5.71 6.11 0.03
CA VAL A 37 -6.18 4.72 0.21
C VAL A 37 -7.53 4.51 -0.47
N GLU A 38 -8.47 5.44 -0.31
CA GLU A 38 -9.78 5.37 -0.94
C GLU A 38 -9.69 5.32 -2.47
N VAL A 39 -8.88 6.19 -3.07
CA VAL A 39 -8.67 6.23 -4.54
C VAL A 39 -8.10 4.91 -5.05
N ILE A 40 -7.03 4.40 -4.42
CA ILE A 40 -6.40 3.16 -4.90
C ILE A 40 -7.32 1.95 -4.69
N THR A 41 -8.08 1.91 -3.60
CA THR A 41 -9.06 0.85 -3.34
C THR A 41 -10.15 0.85 -4.42
N ALA A 42 -10.74 2.02 -4.73
CA ALA A 42 -11.76 2.13 -5.77
C ALA A 42 -11.24 1.73 -7.16
N LEU A 43 -9.99 2.09 -7.49
CA LEU A 43 -9.36 1.66 -8.74
C LEU A 43 -9.14 0.15 -8.78
N ALA A 44 -8.68 -0.45 -7.68
CA ALA A 44 -8.48 -1.90 -7.60
C ALA A 44 -9.80 -2.68 -7.71
N GLU A 45 -10.87 -2.21 -7.07
CA GLU A 45 -12.21 -2.78 -7.19
C GLU A 45 -12.75 -2.69 -8.63
N ARG A 46 -12.59 -1.52 -9.26
CA ARG A 46 -12.95 -1.34 -10.68
C ARG A 46 -12.18 -2.33 -11.56
N ASP A 47 -10.87 -2.43 -11.37
CA ASP A 47 -10.01 -3.27 -12.21
C ASP A 47 -10.34 -4.76 -12.01
N ALA A 48 -10.76 -5.17 -10.81
CA ALA A 48 -11.28 -6.52 -10.56
C ALA A 48 -12.57 -6.79 -11.36
N VAL A 49 -13.52 -5.86 -11.37
CA VAL A 49 -14.75 -5.98 -12.16
C VAL A 49 -14.44 -6.00 -13.67
N VAL A 50 -13.55 -5.12 -14.13
CA VAL A 50 -13.08 -5.08 -15.53
C VAL A 50 -12.47 -6.43 -15.91
N SER A 51 -11.59 -6.99 -15.08
CA SER A 51 -10.95 -8.29 -15.35
C SER A 51 -11.96 -9.42 -15.53
N VAL A 52 -12.99 -9.49 -14.68
CA VAL A 52 -14.07 -10.48 -14.81
C VAL A 52 -14.85 -10.29 -16.12
N CYS A 53 -15.16 -9.04 -16.47
CA CYS A 53 -15.83 -8.71 -17.73
C CYS A 53 -14.99 -9.08 -18.96
N GLU A 54 -13.69 -8.77 -18.94
CA GLU A 54 -12.75 -9.11 -20.01
C GLU A 54 -12.61 -10.63 -20.19
N ALA A 55 -12.49 -11.38 -19.10
CA ALA A 55 -12.44 -12.84 -19.14
C ALA A 55 -13.72 -13.43 -19.75
N ARG A 56 -14.89 -12.91 -19.38
CA ARG A 56 -16.18 -13.32 -19.95
C ARG A 56 -16.27 -12.99 -21.44
N ALA A 57 -15.82 -11.81 -21.86
CA ALA A 57 -15.77 -11.42 -23.26
C ALA A 57 -14.82 -12.33 -24.07
N GLY A 58 -13.63 -12.60 -23.54
CA GLY A 58 -12.67 -13.54 -24.12
C GLY A 58 -13.24 -14.94 -24.28
N ALA A 59 -13.95 -15.45 -23.26
CA ALA A 59 -14.60 -16.76 -23.33
C ALA A 59 -15.71 -16.81 -24.38
N ALA A 60 -16.43 -15.71 -24.62
CA ALA A 60 -17.39 -15.61 -25.70
C ALA A 60 -16.72 -15.60 -27.07
N LEU A 61 -15.61 -14.86 -27.24
CA LEU A 61 -14.81 -14.88 -28.47
C LEU A 61 -14.23 -16.25 -28.77
N VAL A 62 -13.75 -16.97 -27.75
CA VAL A 62 -13.30 -18.37 -27.90
C VAL A 62 -14.42 -19.25 -28.45
N LYS A 63 -15.64 -19.15 -27.90
CA LYS A 63 -16.81 -19.90 -28.41
C LYS A 63 -17.14 -19.54 -29.86
N LEU A 64 -17.13 -18.26 -30.22
CA LEU A 64 -17.34 -17.84 -31.63
C LEU A 64 -16.30 -18.47 -32.56
N THR A 65 -15.03 -18.52 -32.16
CA THR A 65 -13.98 -19.08 -33.02
C THR A 65 -13.93 -20.61 -33.04
N GLU A 66 -14.20 -21.26 -31.91
CA GLU A 66 -14.01 -22.72 -31.77
C GLU A 66 -15.27 -23.52 -32.03
N ARG A 67 -16.45 -23.01 -31.65
CA ARG A 67 -17.73 -23.71 -31.81
C ARG A 67 -18.43 -23.34 -33.10
N GLU A 68 -18.45 -22.05 -33.40
CA GLU A 68 -19.11 -21.52 -34.60
C GLU A 68 -18.15 -21.49 -35.81
N GLY A 69 -16.85 -21.71 -35.59
CA GLY A 69 -15.85 -21.84 -36.66
C GLY A 69 -15.41 -20.53 -37.31
N LEU A 70 -15.75 -19.37 -36.72
CA LEU A 70 -15.37 -18.07 -37.26
C LEU A 70 -13.86 -17.84 -37.12
N ASN A 71 -13.27 -17.18 -38.11
CA ASN A 71 -11.97 -16.56 -37.88
C ASN A 71 -12.09 -15.31 -36.99
N LEU A 72 -10.98 -14.82 -36.46
CA LEU A 72 -11.01 -13.72 -35.48
C LEU A 72 -11.51 -12.40 -36.07
N THR A 73 -11.25 -12.14 -37.36
CA THR A 73 -11.73 -10.94 -38.04
C THR A 73 -13.24 -11.00 -38.23
N GLU A 74 -13.79 -12.15 -38.65
CA GLU A 74 -15.24 -12.36 -38.75
C GLU A 74 -15.92 -12.21 -37.40
N ALA A 75 -15.34 -12.77 -36.33
CA ALA A 75 -15.87 -12.62 -34.98
C ALA A 75 -15.92 -11.16 -34.53
N VAL A 76 -14.95 -10.33 -34.93
CA VAL A 76 -14.95 -8.89 -34.71
C VAL A 76 -16.05 -8.19 -35.49
N GLU A 77 -16.25 -8.52 -36.77
CA GLU A 77 -17.35 -7.97 -37.56
C GLU A 77 -18.72 -8.29 -36.94
N TRP A 78 -18.91 -9.51 -36.43
CA TRP A 78 -20.12 -9.87 -35.66
C TRP A 78 -20.29 -9.09 -34.35
N CYS A 79 -19.20 -8.57 -33.80
CA CYS A 79 -19.20 -7.71 -32.61
C CYS A 79 -19.40 -6.22 -32.94
N GLY A 80 -19.77 -5.88 -34.18
CA GLY A 80 -19.98 -4.50 -34.64
C GLY A 80 -18.75 -3.87 -35.29
N GLY A 81 -17.76 -4.68 -35.68
CA GLY A 81 -16.60 -4.26 -36.45
C GLY A 81 -15.51 -3.59 -35.63
N ALA A 82 -14.47 -3.14 -36.34
CA ALA A 82 -13.25 -2.58 -35.75
C ALA A 82 -13.44 -1.25 -35.00
N GLU A 83 -14.59 -0.58 -35.15
CA GLU A 83 -14.93 0.63 -34.40
C GLU A 83 -15.22 0.34 -32.91
N LEU A 84 -15.78 -0.85 -32.61
CA LEU A 84 -16.12 -1.25 -31.25
C LEU A 84 -15.12 -2.23 -30.65
N LEU A 85 -14.53 -3.10 -31.48
CA LEU A 85 -13.57 -4.11 -31.01
C LEU A 85 -12.52 -4.37 -32.09
N THR A 86 -11.26 -3.99 -31.83
CA THR A 86 -10.19 -4.26 -32.79
C THR A 86 -9.78 -5.74 -32.77
N VAL A 87 -9.25 -6.28 -33.88
CA VAL A 87 -8.72 -7.66 -33.93
C VAL A 87 -7.62 -7.89 -32.89
N ARG A 88 -6.76 -6.90 -32.65
CA ARG A 88 -5.72 -6.96 -31.62
C ARG A 88 -6.31 -7.10 -30.22
N GLU A 89 -7.35 -6.34 -29.93
CA GLU A 89 -8.04 -6.41 -28.65
C GLU A 89 -8.80 -7.73 -28.48
N ALA A 90 -9.49 -8.20 -29.52
CA ALA A 90 -10.13 -9.52 -29.52
C ALA A 90 -9.13 -10.65 -29.26
N ALA A 91 -7.93 -10.57 -29.86
CA ALA A 91 -6.84 -11.52 -29.59
C ALA A 91 -6.38 -11.47 -28.13
N ARG A 92 -6.20 -10.26 -27.57
CA ARG A 92 -5.84 -10.07 -26.14
C ARG A 92 -6.91 -10.66 -25.22
N LEU A 93 -8.19 -10.37 -25.46
CA LEU A 93 -9.30 -10.88 -24.64
C LEU A 93 -9.36 -12.42 -24.67
N ARG A 94 -9.17 -13.04 -25.84
CA ARG A 94 -9.08 -14.52 -25.93
C ARG A 94 -7.96 -15.09 -25.07
N GLN A 95 -6.79 -14.44 -25.04
CA GLN A 95 -5.67 -14.87 -24.20
C GLN A 95 -6.00 -14.77 -22.71
N LEU A 96 -6.71 -13.72 -22.29
CA LEU A 96 -7.14 -13.54 -20.88
C LEU A 96 -8.17 -14.57 -20.42
N SER A 97 -8.93 -15.16 -21.34
CA SER A 97 -9.87 -16.23 -21.01
C SER A 97 -9.22 -17.60 -20.83
N GLN A 98 -7.98 -17.76 -21.29
CA GLN A 98 -7.21 -18.96 -21.00
C GLN A 98 -6.80 -18.89 -19.53
N PRO A 99 -6.98 -19.96 -18.74
CA PRO A 99 -6.52 -19.96 -17.36
C PRO A 99 -5.02 -19.66 -17.38
N ALA A 100 -4.63 -18.49 -16.86
CA ALA A 100 -3.25 -18.08 -16.80
C ALA A 100 -2.47 -19.19 -16.10
N ALA A 101 -1.54 -19.81 -16.83
CA ALA A 101 -0.51 -20.62 -16.21
C ALA A 101 0.11 -19.76 -15.09
N VAL A 102 -0.08 -20.22 -13.86
CA VAL A 102 0.10 -19.48 -12.61
C VAL A 102 1.38 -18.65 -12.64
N ILE A 103 1.26 -17.33 -12.79
CA ILE A 103 2.38 -16.43 -12.49
C ILE A 103 2.46 -16.38 -10.97
N ALA A 104 3.42 -17.12 -10.42
CA ALA A 104 3.70 -17.13 -8.99
C ALA A 104 3.93 -15.70 -8.47
N PRO A 105 3.46 -15.36 -7.26
CA PRO A 105 3.61 -14.03 -6.72
C PRO A 105 5.10 -13.70 -6.58
N VAL A 106 5.51 -12.57 -7.16
CA VAL A 106 6.87 -12.03 -6.96
C VAL A 106 7.02 -11.76 -5.47
N ARG A 107 7.89 -12.55 -4.82
CA ARG A 107 8.17 -12.42 -3.39
C ARG A 107 8.86 -11.08 -3.19
N GLY A 108 8.15 -10.15 -2.54
CA GLY A 108 8.55 -8.75 -2.39
C GLY A 108 10.01 -8.56 -2.00
N THR A 109 10.67 -7.61 -2.65
CA THR A 109 11.98 -7.11 -2.27
C THR A 109 11.91 -6.52 -0.88
N ARG A 110 12.53 -7.21 0.08
CA ARG A 110 12.73 -6.75 1.45
C ARG A 110 13.66 -5.54 1.42
N THR A 111 13.12 -4.34 1.54
CA THR A 111 13.93 -3.14 1.87
C THR A 111 14.43 -3.32 3.30
N THR A 112 15.65 -3.83 3.46
CA THR A 112 16.35 -3.73 4.73
C THR A 112 16.84 -2.29 4.88
N SER A 113 16.12 -1.50 5.67
CA SER A 113 16.71 -0.33 6.32
C SER A 113 17.82 -0.83 7.24
N ALA A 114 19.06 -0.70 6.79
CA ALA A 114 20.26 -0.87 7.60
C ALA A 114 20.98 0.48 7.59
N ASP A 115 20.63 1.34 8.55
CA ASP A 115 21.61 2.26 9.13
C ASP A 115 21.13 2.69 10.52
N ALA A 116 21.56 1.92 11.52
CA ALA A 116 21.62 2.34 12.90
C ALA A 116 22.88 1.69 13.50
N THR A 117 24.04 2.25 13.14
CA THR A 117 25.29 2.00 13.83
C THR A 117 25.16 2.51 15.27
N THR A 118 24.99 1.57 16.20
CA THR A 118 25.26 1.77 17.62
C THR A 118 26.69 1.29 17.86
N GLU A 119 27.64 2.22 17.88
CA GLU A 119 28.97 1.96 18.41
C GLU A 119 28.90 1.86 19.94
N GLY A 120 29.31 0.69 20.44
CA GLY A 120 29.50 0.42 21.84
C GLY A 120 30.92 0.68 22.34
N ALA A 121 31.07 0.43 23.64
CA ALA A 121 32.26 0.48 24.50
C ALA A 121 32.51 1.86 25.14
N ARG A 122 32.67 1.98 26.47
CA ARG A 122 33.46 1.11 27.37
C ARG A 122 32.93 1.12 28.82
N ASP A 123 32.73 -0.08 29.34
CA ASP A 123 33.31 -0.63 30.57
C ASP A 123 33.46 0.26 31.83
N ALA A 124 32.69 -0.08 32.86
CA ALA A 124 33.08 0.02 34.27
C ALA A 124 32.12 -0.83 35.12
N GLY A 125 32.56 -2.06 35.43
CA GLY A 125 31.91 -2.90 36.43
C GLY A 125 32.12 -2.34 37.85
N ALA A 126 31.05 -2.33 38.64
CA ALA A 126 31.11 -2.25 40.09
C ALA A 126 30.19 -3.34 40.63
N GLY A 127 30.81 -4.32 41.31
CA GLY A 127 30.18 -5.56 41.76
C GLY A 127 29.12 -5.35 42.83
N ASP A 128 28.03 -6.08 42.66
CA ASP A 128 27.00 -6.33 43.65
C ASP A 128 27.51 -7.39 44.64
N GLY A 129 27.49 -7.05 45.93
CA GLY A 129 27.91 -7.91 47.04
C GLY A 129 26.77 -8.07 48.01
N GLY A 130 25.77 -8.89 47.64
CA GLY A 130 24.72 -9.33 48.54
C GLY A 130 25.24 -10.35 49.56
N SER A 131 25.03 -10.10 50.84
CA SER A 131 25.03 -11.15 51.86
C SER A 131 23.94 -10.86 52.89
N GLY A 132 22.77 -11.45 52.64
CA GLY A 132 21.73 -11.64 53.64
C GLY A 132 21.81 -13.07 54.15
N GLY A 133 21.95 -13.25 55.46
CA GLY A 133 22.15 -14.56 56.08
C GLY A 133 22.07 -14.51 57.59
N ASP A 134 20.85 -14.32 58.09
CA ASP A 134 20.21 -15.10 59.15
C ASP A 134 20.96 -15.37 60.49
N ARG A 135 20.36 -14.93 61.60
CA ARG A 135 20.42 -15.62 62.90
C ARG A 135 19.31 -15.17 63.83
N ALA A 136 18.30 -16.02 63.93
CA ALA A 136 17.33 -16.07 65.01
C ALA A 136 17.90 -16.74 66.28
N ALA A 137 17.37 -16.31 67.43
CA ALA A 137 17.10 -17.05 68.66
C ALA A 137 18.23 -17.89 69.32
N ARG A 138 18.73 -17.40 70.47
CA ARG A 138 18.45 -17.96 71.81
C ARG A 138 19.10 -17.09 72.89
#